data_AF-A0AAC9P609-F1
#
_entry.id   AF-A0AAC9P609-F1
#
_cell.length_a   1.000
_cell.length_b   1.000
_cell.length_c   1.000
_cell.angle_alpha   90.00
_cell.angle_beta   90.00
_cell.angle_gamma   90.00
#
_symmetry.space_group_name_H-M   'P 1'
#
loop_
_entity.id
_entity.type
_entity.pdbx_description
1 polymer ?
#
loop_
_entity_poly.entity_id
_entity_poly.type
_entity_poly.pdbx_seq_one_letter_code
_entity_poly.pdbx_strand_id
1 'polypeptide(L)'
;MALTPDDVVTKQFQHVRFKDGFDPDEVDDFLDEIVIEWRKALEENVELKAKLAAYESGDAPAAPAAAAEAPAAVVDEAPAPAAAAPAEPAPSGSATATAGIIELAQRLHDEHVAEGEAKRAQLIAEAEGEVNRIRTEAEAKQREESARLERERNALEARITELRNFERDYRSQLRGYIEGQLRDLDEKSASTDSTPVSAIGL
;
A
#
# COMPACT_ATOMS: atom_id res chain seq x y z
N MET A 1 -10.78 -1.57 -32.33
CA MET A 1 -9.47 -0.91 -32.21
C MET A 1 -9.33 -0.55 -30.74
N ALA A 2 -8.50 -1.28 -29.99
CA ALA A 2 -8.33 -1.04 -28.56
C ALA A 2 -7.32 0.10 -28.38
N LEU A 3 -7.60 0.99 -27.44
CA LEU A 3 -6.66 2.02 -26.99
C LEU A 3 -5.37 1.33 -26.51
N THR A 4 -4.21 1.93 -26.80
CA THR A 4 -2.92 1.50 -26.27
C THR A 4 -2.47 2.44 -25.13
N PRO A 5 -1.57 2.00 -24.25
CA PRO A 5 -1.01 2.88 -23.22
C PRO A 5 -0.37 4.15 -23.80
N ASP A 6 0.21 4.07 -24.99
CA ASP A 6 0.81 5.22 -25.68
C ASP A 6 -0.24 6.22 -26.20
N ASP A 7 -1.45 5.75 -26.51
CA ASP A 7 -2.57 6.62 -26.92
C ASP A 7 -3.11 7.48 -25.76
N VAL A 8 -2.90 7.04 -24.51
CA VAL A 8 -3.31 7.79 -23.31
C VAL A 8 -2.30 8.88 -23.01
N VAL A 9 -0.99 8.58 -23.08
CA VAL A 9 0.09 9.57 -22.86
C VAL A 9 0.03 10.70 -23.90
N THR A 10 -0.35 10.39 -25.13
CA THR A 10 -0.47 11.40 -26.20
C THR A 10 -1.81 12.13 -26.22
N LYS A 11 -2.72 11.81 -25.29
CA LYS A 11 -4.08 12.37 -25.27
C LYS A 11 -4.08 13.77 -24.68
N GLN A 12 -4.46 14.76 -25.49
CA GLN A 12 -4.71 16.12 -25.02
C GLN A 12 -6.22 16.39 -24.89
N PHE A 13 -6.64 16.82 -23.70
CA PHE A 13 -8.01 17.25 -23.43
C PHE A 13 -8.20 18.74 -23.74
N GLN A 14 -9.42 19.12 -24.12
CA GLN A 14 -9.78 20.52 -24.36
C GLN A 14 -9.99 21.24 -23.04
N HIS A 15 -9.30 22.36 -22.82
CA HIS A 15 -9.44 23.15 -21.59
C HIS A 15 -10.78 23.90 -21.56
N VAL A 16 -11.66 23.56 -20.62
CA VAL A 16 -12.99 24.19 -20.48
C VAL A 16 -12.90 25.36 -19.51
N ARG A 17 -13.19 26.59 -19.98
CA ARG A 17 -13.00 27.83 -19.19
C ARG A 17 -14.29 28.40 -18.57
N PHE A 18 -15.45 27.86 -18.95
CA PHE A 18 -16.79 28.38 -18.61
C PHE A 18 -17.71 27.32 -17.98
N LYS A 19 -17.19 26.14 -17.63
CA LYS A 19 -17.90 25.06 -16.95
C LYS A 19 -16.97 24.47 -15.89
N ASP A 20 -17.54 23.95 -14.81
CA ASP A 20 -16.79 23.18 -13.82
C ASP A 20 -16.06 22.04 -14.54
N GLY A 21 -14.73 22.10 -14.53
CA GLY A 21 -13.83 21.16 -15.16
C GLY A 21 -12.98 20.47 -14.10
N PHE A 22 -12.34 19.37 -14.49
CA PHE A 22 -11.33 18.72 -13.68
C PHE A 22 -10.04 19.54 -13.70
N ASP A 23 -9.28 19.50 -12.61
CA ASP A 23 -7.96 20.12 -12.53
C ASP A 23 -7.02 19.39 -13.52
N PRO A 24 -6.39 20.10 -14.49
CA PRO A 24 -5.50 19.46 -15.45
C PRO A 24 -4.36 18.68 -14.79
N ASP A 25 -3.81 19.17 -13.67
CA ASP A 25 -2.67 18.51 -13.02
C ASP A 25 -3.11 17.21 -12.32
N GLU A 26 -4.29 17.18 -11.69
CA GLU A 26 -4.87 15.98 -11.07
C GLU A 26 -5.24 14.91 -12.12
N VAL A 27 -5.72 15.35 -13.29
CA VAL A 27 -6.00 14.45 -14.41
C VAL A 27 -4.71 13.85 -14.95
N ASP A 28 -3.64 14.63 -15.09
CA ASP A 28 -2.35 14.14 -15.58
C ASP A 28 -1.73 13.12 -14.60
N ASP A 29 -1.74 13.39 -13.28
CA ASP A 29 -1.27 12.45 -12.24
C ASP A 29 -2.04 11.10 -12.27
N PHE A 30 -3.37 11.16 -12.42
CA PHE A 30 -4.20 9.96 -12.49
C PHE A 30 -3.98 9.16 -13.79
N LEU A 31 -3.74 9.84 -14.90
CA LEU A 31 -3.45 9.18 -16.19
C LEU A 31 -2.07 8.50 -16.17
N ASP A 32 -1.08 9.06 -15.48
CA ASP A 32 0.22 8.41 -15.29
C ASP A 32 0.08 7.10 -14.50
N GLU A 33 -0.73 7.08 -13.43
CA GLU A 33 -1.03 5.86 -12.66
C GLU A 33 -1.70 4.80 -13.54
N ILE A 34 -2.72 5.19 -14.32
CA ILE A 34 -3.40 4.28 -15.26
C ILE A 34 -2.42 3.70 -16.28
N VAL A 35 -1.53 4.51 -16.86
CA VAL A 35 -0.57 4.04 -17.87
C VAL A 35 0.40 3.01 -17.27
N ILE A 36 0.86 3.21 -16.03
CA ILE A 36 1.72 2.26 -15.32
C ILE A 36 0.99 0.93 -15.10
N GLU A 37 -0.22 0.98 -14.54
CA GLU A 37 -1.01 -0.22 -14.28
C GLU A 37 -1.37 -0.97 -15.55
N TRP A 38 -1.67 -0.24 -16.63
CA TRP A 38 -2.09 -0.85 -17.88
C TRP A 38 -0.94 -1.51 -18.63
N ARG A 39 0.29 -0.95 -18.55
CA ARG A 39 1.51 -1.62 -19.01
C ARG A 39 1.77 -2.89 -18.23
N LYS A 40 1.68 -2.83 -16.90
CA LYS A 40 1.80 -4.00 -16.03
C LYS A 40 0.77 -5.08 -16.37
N ALA A 41 -0.48 -4.70 -16.59
CA ALA A 41 -1.55 -5.63 -16.97
C ALA A 41 -1.32 -6.26 -18.35
N LEU A 42 -0.74 -5.53 -19.30
CA LEU A 42 -0.36 -6.07 -20.61
C LEU A 42 0.79 -7.07 -20.49
N GLU A 43 1.81 -6.75 -19.70
CA GLU A 43 2.93 -7.67 -19.41
C GLU A 43 2.41 -8.94 -18.74
N GLU A 44 1.55 -8.82 -17.73
CA GLU A 44 0.89 -9.96 -17.09
C GLU A 44 0.03 -10.77 -18.08
N ASN A 45 -0.68 -10.11 -18.99
CA ASN A 45 -1.46 -10.81 -20.02
C ASN A 45 -0.56 -11.58 -21.00
N VAL A 46 0.59 -11.01 -21.36
CA VAL A 46 1.60 -11.68 -22.20
C VAL A 46 2.20 -12.87 -21.45
N GLU A 47 2.55 -12.71 -20.17
CA GLU A 47 3.05 -13.80 -19.34
C GLU A 47 2.02 -14.92 -19.16
N LEU A 48 0.77 -14.58 -18.87
CA LEU A 48 -0.31 -15.56 -18.70
C LEU A 48 -0.59 -16.30 -20.01
N LYS A 49 -0.57 -15.59 -21.15
CA LYS A 49 -0.67 -16.23 -22.46
C LYS A 49 0.51 -17.12 -22.78
N ALA A 50 1.73 -16.72 -22.39
CA ALA A 50 2.92 -17.56 -22.54
C ALA A 50 2.85 -18.81 -21.65
N LYS A 51 2.39 -18.67 -20.40
CA LYS A 51 2.15 -19.79 -19.47
C LYS A 51 1.08 -20.73 -20.03
N LEU A 52 -0.04 -20.20 -20.50
CA LEU A 52 -1.11 -20.99 -21.13
C LEU A 52 -0.61 -21.69 -22.39
N ALA A 53 0.13 -21.00 -23.26
CA ALA A 53 0.72 -21.62 -24.45
C ALA A 53 1.69 -22.76 -24.08
N ALA A 54 2.50 -22.60 -23.04
CA ALA A 54 3.39 -23.64 -22.53
C ALA A 54 2.60 -24.86 -22.00
N TYR A 55 1.54 -24.61 -21.21
CA TYR A 55 0.63 -25.67 -20.75
C TYR A 55 -0.12 -26.36 -21.90
N GLU A 56 -0.58 -25.61 -22.90
CA GLU A 56 -1.28 -26.13 -24.08
C GLU A 56 -0.35 -26.90 -25.03
N SER A 57 0.94 -26.52 -25.10
CA SER A 57 1.96 -27.27 -25.85
C SER A 57 2.49 -28.51 -25.12
N GLY A 58 1.99 -28.80 -23.91
CA GLY A 58 2.41 -29.94 -23.10
C GLY A 58 3.78 -29.79 -22.43
N ASP A 59 4.34 -28.58 -22.42
CA ASP A 59 5.62 -28.27 -21.79
C ASP A 59 5.33 -27.48 -20.51
N ALA A 60 5.12 -28.19 -19.41
CA ALA A 60 4.98 -27.57 -18.10
C ALA A 60 6.32 -26.93 -17.70
N PRO A 61 6.43 -25.60 -17.53
CA PRO A 61 7.64 -25.01 -16.99
C PRO A 61 7.68 -25.26 -15.49
N ALA A 62 8.66 -26.05 -15.08
CA ALA A 62 9.08 -26.16 -13.70
C ALA A 62 9.35 -24.77 -13.11
N ALA A 63 8.76 -24.52 -11.94
CA ALA A 63 9.10 -23.38 -11.09
C ALA A 63 10.60 -23.40 -10.70
N PRO A 64 11.23 -22.24 -10.41
CA PRO A 64 12.66 -22.20 -10.12
C PRO A 64 12.92 -22.77 -8.71
N ALA A 65 13.44 -24.00 -8.66
CA ALA A 65 14.08 -24.55 -7.48
C ALA A 65 15.54 -24.86 -7.83
N ALA A 66 16.44 -23.92 -7.52
CA ALA A 66 17.86 -24.21 -7.46
C ALA A 66 18.17 -24.78 -6.08
N ALA A 67 18.35 -26.11 -6.00
CA ALA A 67 19.46 -26.82 -5.34
C ALA A 67 19.05 -28.25 -4.92
N ALA A 68 19.35 -29.25 -5.76
CA ALA A 68 19.99 -30.54 -5.41
C ALA A 68 19.90 -31.53 -6.59
N GLU A 69 20.98 -32.26 -6.81
CA GLU A 69 21.25 -33.23 -7.88
C GLU A 69 20.39 -34.52 -7.86
N ALA A 70 20.31 -35.12 -9.06
CA ALA A 70 20.15 -36.57 -9.35
C ALA A 70 18.69 -37.12 -9.50
N PRO A 71 18.47 -38.18 -10.32
CA PRO A 71 17.70 -38.02 -11.56
C PRO A 71 16.46 -38.92 -11.71
N ALA A 72 15.55 -38.48 -12.59
CA ALA A 72 14.69 -39.27 -13.48
C ALA A 72 13.84 -40.43 -12.92
N ALA A 73 12.51 -40.23 -12.86
CA ALA A 73 11.53 -41.25 -13.25
C ALA A 73 10.16 -40.61 -13.56
N VAL A 74 9.91 -40.53 -14.86
CA VAL A 74 8.63 -40.38 -15.56
C VAL A 74 7.53 -41.34 -15.05
N VAL A 75 6.31 -40.82 -14.91
CA VAL A 75 5.04 -41.57 -14.88
C VAL A 75 4.24 -40.99 -16.06
N ASP A 76 4.34 -41.54 -17.26
CA ASP A 76 3.62 -42.71 -17.79
C ASP A 76 2.10 -42.54 -17.80
N GLU A 77 1.59 -42.03 -18.92
CA GLU A 77 0.30 -42.47 -19.45
C GLU A 77 0.34 -42.46 -20.98
N ALA A 78 0.46 -43.64 -21.57
CA ALA A 78 0.13 -43.90 -22.96
C ALA A 78 -0.39 -45.35 -23.13
N PRO A 79 -1.25 -45.59 -24.15
CA PRO A 79 -2.22 -46.68 -24.16
C PRO A 79 -1.66 -48.02 -24.64
N ALA A 80 -2.49 -49.05 -24.45
CA ALA A 80 -2.30 -50.45 -24.80
C ALA A 80 -1.57 -50.76 -26.13
N PRO A 81 -0.75 -51.83 -26.13
CA PRO A 81 -0.75 -52.76 -27.24
C PRO A 81 -0.97 -54.21 -26.80
N ALA A 82 -1.72 -54.92 -27.63
CA ALA A 82 -1.78 -56.37 -27.65
C ALA A 82 -0.50 -56.94 -28.28
N ALA A 83 0.14 -57.91 -27.62
CA ALA A 83 1.02 -58.90 -28.23
C ALA A 83 1.14 -60.13 -27.33
N ALA A 84 1.00 -61.31 -27.92
CA ALA A 84 0.96 -62.60 -27.26
C ALA A 84 2.35 -63.27 -27.19
N ALA A 85 2.50 -64.12 -26.15
CA ALA A 85 3.46 -65.22 -25.93
C ALA A 85 4.86 -64.89 -25.36
N PRO A 86 5.55 -65.85 -24.67
CA PRO A 86 5.08 -66.93 -23.80
C PRO A 86 5.66 -66.85 -22.36
N ALA A 87 5.02 -67.55 -21.42
CA ALA A 87 5.37 -67.61 -20.01
C ALA A 87 6.77 -68.20 -19.74
N GLU A 88 7.56 -67.50 -18.93
CA GLU A 88 8.72 -68.03 -18.20
C GLU A 88 8.48 -67.92 -16.68
N PRO A 89 9.01 -68.85 -15.88
CA PRO A 89 8.49 -69.15 -14.55
C PRO A 89 8.96 -68.13 -13.50
N ALA A 90 8.03 -67.71 -12.66
CA ALA A 90 8.30 -66.89 -11.49
C ALA A 90 9.29 -67.59 -10.54
N PRO A 91 10.35 -66.91 -10.06
CA PRO A 91 11.00 -67.36 -8.85
C PRO A 91 10.02 -67.07 -7.71
N SER A 92 9.57 -68.12 -7.03
CA SER A 92 8.75 -68.01 -5.83
C SER A 92 9.57 -67.34 -4.72
N GLY A 93 9.52 -66.00 -4.68
CA GLY A 93 10.02 -65.20 -3.57
C GLY A 93 9.05 -65.33 -2.40
N SER A 94 9.54 -65.86 -1.29
CA SER A 94 8.77 -66.09 -0.06
C SER A 94 7.89 -64.90 0.35
N ALA A 95 6.64 -65.17 0.75
CA ALA A 95 5.70 -64.17 1.29
C ALA A 95 6.27 -63.33 2.46
N THR A 96 7.34 -63.78 3.11
CA THR A 96 8.09 -63.05 4.14
C THR A 96 8.92 -61.89 3.58
N ALA A 97 9.41 -61.97 2.34
CA ALA A 97 10.19 -60.91 1.71
C ALA A 97 9.30 -59.72 1.31
N THR A 98 8.09 -59.98 0.82
CA THR A 98 7.08 -58.95 0.52
C THR A 98 6.55 -58.27 1.79
N ALA A 99 6.38 -59.02 2.89
CA ALA A 99 6.00 -58.44 4.18
C ALA A 99 7.05 -57.44 4.72
N GLY A 100 8.34 -57.77 4.61
CA GLY A 100 9.43 -56.87 5.01
C GLY A 100 9.53 -55.60 4.16
N ILE A 101 9.22 -55.70 2.86
CA ILE A 101 9.20 -54.53 1.96
C ILE A 101 8.04 -53.58 2.31
N ILE A 102 6.87 -54.11 2.67
CA ILE A 102 5.72 -53.29 3.09
C ILE A 102 6.00 -52.58 4.42
N GLU A 103 6.62 -53.26 5.39
CA GLU A 103 6.98 -52.63 6.67
C GLU A 103 8.01 -51.51 6.48
N LEU A 104 8.99 -51.70 5.59
CA LEU A 104 9.95 -50.66 5.22
C LEU A 104 9.26 -49.48 4.51
N ALA A 105 8.32 -49.76 3.60
CA ALA A 105 7.55 -48.71 2.91
C ALA A 105 6.67 -47.90 3.88
N GLN A 106 6.07 -48.55 4.88
CA GLN A 106 5.31 -47.88 5.93
C GLN A 106 6.20 -46.99 6.80
N ARG A 107 7.36 -47.49 7.24
CA ARG A 107 8.31 -46.67 8.00
C ARG A 107 8.79 -45.46 7.21
N LEU A 108 9.14 -45.64 5.94
CA LEU A 108 9.57 -44.55 5.07
C LEU A 108 8.45 -43.53 4.86
N HIS A 109 7.20 -43.98 4.73
CA HIS A 109 6.05 -43.09 4.64
C HIS A 109 5.85 -42.28 5.91
N ASP A 110 5.86 -42.93 7.07
CA ASP A 110 5.71 -42.27 8.37
C ASP A 110 6.84 -41.25 8.62
N GLU A 111 8.06 -41.57 8.20
CA GLU A 111 9.20 -40.65 8.25
C GLU A 111 8.98 -39.42 7.35
N HIS A 112 8.56 -39.60 6.10
CA HIS A 112 8.25 -38.49 5.21
C HIS A 112 7.07 -37.64 5.69
N VAL A 113 6.06 -38.25 6.30
CA VAL A 113 4.93 -37.53 6.91
C VAL A 113 5.44 -36.68 8.08
N ALA A 114 6.24 -37.26 8.97
CA ALA A 114 6.83 -36.54 10.10
C ALA A 114 7.75 -35.39 9.64
N GLU A 115 8.56 -35.60 8.61
CA GLU A 115 9.38 -34.55 7.99
C GLU A 115 8.52 -33.44 7.37
N GLY A 116 7.42 -33.80 6.71
CA GLY A 116 6.48 -32.86 6.12
C GLY A 116 5.79 -32.01 7.19
N GLU A 117 5.35 -32.64 8.28
CA GLU A 117 4.76 -31.95 9.43
C GLU A 117 5.77 -31.03 10.13
N ALA A 118 7.02 -31.47 10.30
CA ALA A 118 8.09 -30.65 10.87
C ALA A 118 8.40 -29.42 10.01
N LYS A 119 8.53 -29.60 8.69
CA LYS A 119 8.74 -28.49 7.74
C LYS A 119 7.55 -27.52 7.74
N ARG A 120 6.33 -28.03 7.78
CA ARG A 120 5.11 -27.21 7.88
C ARG A 120 5.11 -26.39 9.17
N ALA A 121 5.39 -27.02 10.31
CA ALA A 121 5.44 -26.34 11.60
C ALA A 121 6.53 -25.26 11.63
N GLN A 122 7.70 -25.54 11.03
CA GLN A 122 8.78 -24.56 10.89
C GLN A 122 8.34 -23.34 10.05
N LEU A 123 7.73 -23.57 8.89
CA LEU A 123 7.25 -22.48 8.02
C LEU A 123 6.15 -21.65 8.69
N ILE A 124 5.24 -22.29 9.43
CA ILE A 124 4.20 -21.57 10.18
C ILE A 124 4.84 -20.71 11.27
N ALA A 125 5.79 -21.26 12.04
CA ALA A 125 6.47 -20.51 13.10
C ALA A 125 7.27 -19.32 12.55
N GLU A 126 7.95 -19.49 11.40
CA GLU A 126 8.65 -18.41 10.72
C GLU A 126 7.68 -17.33 10.21
N ALA A 127 6.60 -17.73 9.54
CA ALA A 127 5.58 -16.82 9.04
C ALA A 127 4.91 -16.04 10.19
N GLU A 128 4.56 -16.70 11.29
CA GLU A 128 4.02 -16.05 12.49
C GLU A 128 5.04 -15.07 13.10
N GLY A 129 6.33 -15.43 13.10
CA GLY A 129 7.42 -14.55 13.51
C GLY A 129 7.48 -13.27 12.67
N GLU A 130 7.44 -13.40 11.35
CA GLU A 130 7.44 -12.26 10.42
C GLU A 130 6.17 -11.40 10.54
N VAL A 131 5.00 -12.02 10.64
CA VAL A 131 3.74 -11.30 10.85
C VAL A 131 3.79 -10.49 12.14
N ASN A 132 4.29 -11.08 13.23
CA ASN A 132 4.42 -10.38 14.50
C ASN A 132 5.44 -9.23 14.40
N ARG A 133 6.57 -9.41 13.70
CA ARG A 133 7.54 -8.33 13.45
C ARG A 133 6.90 -7.18 12.70
N ILE A 134 6.29 -7.45 11.54
CA ILE A 134 5.63 -6.45 10.71
C ILE A 134 4.55 -5.72 11.50
N ARG A 135 3.74 -6.46 12.27
CA ARG A 135 2.69 -5.87 13.10
C ARG A 135 3.26 -4.93 14.14
N THR A 136 4.31 -5.34 14.87
CA THR A 136 4.92 -4.49 15.90
C THR A 136 5.58 -3.25 15.31
N GLU A 137 6.21 -3.36 14.13
CA GLU A 137 6.79 -2.22 13.42
C GLU A 137 5.71 -1.27 12.91
N ALA A 138 4.62 -1.80 12.33
CA ALA A 138 3.48 -1.00 11.87
C ALA A 138 2.80 -0.27 13.03
N GLU A 139 2.57 -0.96 14.15
CA GLU A 139 2.02 -0.36 15.37
C GLU A 139 2.96 0.72 15.94
N ALA A 140 4.29 0.52 15.86
CA ALA A 140 5.26 1.52 16.30
C ALA A 140 5.23 2.77 15.40
N LYS A 141 5.25 2.60 14.06
CA LYS A 141 5.12 3.71 13.09
C LYS A 141 3.82 4.47 13.26
N GLN A 142 2.70 3.75 13.45
CA GLN A 142 1.40 4.36 13.71
C GLN A 142 1.44 5.23 14.97
N ARG A 143 2.03 4.73 16.06
CA ARG A 143 2.16 5.49 17.31
C ARG A 143 3.02 6.73 17.14
N GLU A 144 4.13 6.63 16.42
CA GLU A 144 5.01 7.75 16.13
C GLU A 144 4.30 8.86 15.32
N GLU A 145 3.66 8.48 14.22
CA GLU A 145 2.91 9.43 13.38
C GLU A 145 1.73 10.05 14.14
N SER A 146 1.00 9.26 14.93
CA SER A 146 -0.07 9.80 15.78
C SER A 146 0.46 10.80 16.82
N ALA A 147 1.60 10.52 17.44
CA ALA A 147 2.23 11.42 18.40
C ALA A 147 2.81 12.68 17.73
N ARG A 148 3.25 12.59 16.47
CA ARG A 148 3.65 13.74 15.66
C ARG A 148 2.45 14.62 15.33
N LEU A 149 1.39 14.05 14.76
CA LEU A 149 0.16 14.77 14.41
C LEU A 149 -0.48 15.43 15.64
N GLU A 150 -0.49 14.74 16.78
CA GLU A 150 -1.03 15.29 18.03
C GLU A 150 -0.19 16.48 18.53
N ARG A 151 1.14 16.44 18.39
CA ARG A 151 2.01 17.59 18.71
C ARG A 151 1.75 18.76 17.77
N GLU A 152 1.63 18.52 16.47
CA GLU A 152 1.31 19.55 15.47
C GLU A 152 -0.07 20.17 15.73
N ARG A 153 -1.09 19.35 16.03
CA ARG A 153 -2.43 19.80 16.39
C ARG A 153 -2.39 20.72 17.60
N ASN A 154 -1.75 20.29 18.69
CA ASN A 154 -1.66 21.08 19.92
C ASN A 154 -0.88 22.39 19.71
N ALA A 155 0.17 22.38 18.87
CA ALA A 155 0.91 23.60 18.52
C ALA A 155 0.06 24.58 17.71
N LEU A 156 -0.71 24.09 16.73
CA LEU A 156 -1.62 24.91 15.93
C LEU A 156 -2.76 25.47 16.80
N GLU A 157 -3.34 24.67 17.69
CA GLU A 157 -4.37 25.13 18.64
C GLU A 157 -3.87 26.22 19.59
N ALA A 158 -2.64 26.06 20.10
CA ALA A 158 -2.00 27.08 20.91
C ALA A 158 -1.80 28.38 20.11
N ARG A 159 -1.33 28.28 18.87
CA ARG A 159 -1.14 29.44 17.98
C ARG A 159 -2.45 30.13 17.63
N ILE A 160 -3.51 29.38 17.38
CA ILE A 160 -4.85 29.93 17.15
C ILE A 160 -5.32 30.71 18.38
N THR A 161 -5.12 30.16 19.58
CA THR A 161 -5.51 30.83 20.83
C THR A 161 -4.70 32.10 21.06
N GLU A 162 -3.39 32.06 20.81
CA GLU A 162 -2.51 33.22 20.87
C GLU A 162 -2.98 34.32 19.90
N LEU A 163 -3.25 33.99 18.64
CA LEU A 163 -3.73 34.94 17.63
C LEU A 163 -5.09 35.55 17.99
N ARG A 164 -6.01 34.76 18.54
CA ARG A 164 -7.32 35.26 19.00
C ARG A 164 -7.19 36.23 20.17
N ASN A 165 -6.30 35.95 21.12
CA ASN A 165 -6.03 36.86 22.23
C ASN A 165 -5.35 38.13 21.72
N PHE A 166 -4.35 38.00 20.83
CA PHE A 166 -3.70 39.14 20.20
C PHE A 166 -4.70 40.04 19.46
N GLU A 167 -5.62 39.46 18.67
CA GLU A 167 -6.67 40.22 17.97
C GLU A 167 -7.57 40.98 18.96
N ARG A 168 -8.00 40.31 20.04
CA ARG A 168 -8.84 40.93 21.07
C ARG A 168 -8.13 42.10 21.74
N ASP A 169 -6.89 41.88 22.16
CA ASP A 169 -6.09 42.87 22.87
C ASP A 169 -5.74 44.05 21.96
N TYR A 170 -5.37 43.78 20.71
CA TYR A 170 -5.11 44.80 19.69
C TYR A 170 -6.34 45.66 19.41
N ARG A 171 -7.53 45.05 19.27
CA ARG A 171 -8.79 45.80 19.11
C ARG A 171 -9.11 46.65 20.33
N SER A 172 -8.90 46.13 21.54
CA SER A 172 -9.11 46.88 22.78
C SER A 172 -8.15 48.07 22.87
N GLN A 173 -6.87 47.86 22.54
CA GLN A 173 -5.85 48.91 22.54
C GLN A 173 -6.13 49.98 21.49
N LEU A 174 -6.53 49.59 20.27
CA LEU A 174 -6.90 50.53 19.22
C LEU A 174 -8.14 51.34 19.61
N ARG A 175 -9.15 50.71 20.20
CA ARG A 175 -10.34 51.41 20.71
C ARG A 175 -9.96 52.43 21.78
N GLY A 176 -9.18 52.02 22.78
CA GLY A 176 -8.73 52.91 23.86
C GLY A 176 -7.88 54.07 23.35
N TYR A 177 -7.03 53.84 22.35
CA TYR A 177 -6.25 54.89 21.70
C TYR A 177 -7.15 55.92 21.01
N ILE A 178 -8.14 55.46 20.22
CA ILE A 178 -9.07 56.35 19.52
C ILE A 178 -9.95 57.11 20.52
N GLU A 179 -10.47 56.45 21.55
CA GLU A 179 -11.26 57.09 22.61
C GLU A 179 -10.45 58.14 23.38
N GLY A 180 -9.16 57.86 23.65
CA GLY A 180 -8.23 58.83 24.23
C GLY A 180 -8.02 60.05 23.34
N GLN A 181 -7.74 59.83 22.04
CA GLN A 181 -7.60 60.92 21.07
C GLN A 181 -8.87 61.78 20.94
N LEU A 182 -10.05 61.15 21.00
CA LEU A 182 -11.32 61.87 20.98
C LEU A 182 -11.50 62.71 22.25
N ARG A 183 -11.22 62.16 23.44
CA ARG A 183 -11.28 62.93 24.70
C ARG A 183 -10.33 64.12 24.68
N ASP A 184 -9.09 63.94 24.22
CA ASP A 184 -8.11 65.04 24.13
C ASP A 184 -8.59 66.15 23.18
N LEU A 185 -9.27 65.79 22.09
CA LEU A 185 -9.89 66.76 21.17
C LEU A 185 -11.08 67.49 21.80
N ASP A 186 -11.92 66.78 22.54
CA ASP A 186 -13.06 67.35 23.28
C ASP A 186 -12.61 68.27 24.41
N GLU A 187 -11.53 67.94 25.13
CA GLU A 187 -10.93 68.82 26.14
C GLU A 187 -10.33 70.08 25.49
N LYS A 188 -9.64 69.92 24.35
CA LYS A 188 -9.07 71.05 23.61
C LYS A 188 -10.16 71.98 23.07
N SER A 189 -11.27 71.46 22.57
CA SER A 189 -12.41 72.28 22.14
C SER A 189 -13.08 72.97 23.33
N ALA A 190 -13.36 72.25 24.42
CA ALA A 190 -13.94 72.82 25.64
C ALA A 190 -13.08 73.91 26.27
N SER A 191 -11.74 73.76 26.27
CA SER A 191 -10.83 74.81 26.74
C SER A 191 -10.86 76.07 25.86
N THR A 192 -11.11 75.91 24.55
CA THR A 192 -11.24 77.03 23.61
C THR A 192 -12.56 77.77 23.83
N ASP A 193 -13.65 77.05 24.10
CA ASP A 193 -14.96 77.64 24.41
C ASP A 193 -15.02 78.25 25.83
N SER A 194 -14.25 77.70 26.77
CA SER A 194 -14.21 78.13 28.17
C SER A 194 -13.29 79.33 28.43
N THR A 195 -12.46 79.78 27.48
CA THR A 195 -11.86 81.11 27.61
C THR A 195 -12.96 82.14 27.38
N PRO A 196 -13.51 82.81 28.41
CA PRO A 196 -14.44 83.89 28.14
C PRO A 196 -13.68 84.90 27.29
N VAL A 197 -14.25 85.27 26.14
CA VAL A 197 -13.85 86.48 25.43
C VAL A 197 -14.05 87.58 26.44
N SER A 198 -12.98 87.94 27.17
CA SER A 198 -13.00 89.04 28.11
C SER A 198 -13.48 90.22 27.30
N ALA A 199 -14.74 90.58 27.55
CA ALA A 199 -15.35 91.80 27.11
C ALA A 199 -14.53 92.93 27.75
N ILE A 200 -13.43 93.28 27.08
CA ILE A 200 -12.76 94.56 27.24
C ILE A 200 -13.79 95.56 26.73
N GLY A 201 -14.50 96.12 27.71
CA GLY A 201 -15.40 97.23 27.51
C GLY A 201 -14.63 98.52 27.22
N LEU A 202 -15.37 99.42 26.57
CA LEU A 202 -15.23 100.88 26.50
C LEU A 202 -13.85 101.48 26.16
#